data_AF-A0A2M6ZX29-F1
#
_entry.id   AF-A0A2M6ZX29-F1
#
_cell.length_a   1.000
_cell.length_b   1.000
_cell.length_c   1.000
_cell.angle_alpha   90.00
_cell.angle_beta   90.00
_cell.angle_gamma   90.00
#
_symmetry.space_group_name_H-M   'P 1'
#
loop_
_entity.id
_entity.type
_entity.pdbx_description
1 polymer ?
#
loop_
_entity_poly.entity_id
_entity_poly.type
_entity_poly.pdbx_seq_one_letter_code
_entity_poly.pdbx_strand_id
1 'polypeptide(L)' 'MTKVNDLTIDELEYLIEQKILEVLGDPDSGLELREEFKEELKERLTNPSKKVSHDEVIKRLG' A
#
# COMPACT_ATOMS: atom_id res chain seq x y z
N MET A 1 -9.79 -24.01 -13.23
CA MET A 1 -8.70 -23.12 -13.69
C MET A 1 -9.32 -21.82 -14.16
N THR A 2 -8.97 -20.71 -13.53
CA THR A 2 -9.41 -19.37 -13.94
C THR A 2 -8.73 -19.05 -15.27
N LYS A 3 -9.50 -18.70 -16.31
CA LYS A 3 -8.93 -18.24 -17.58
C LYS A 3 -8.76 -16.73 -17.53
N VAL A 4 -7.58 -16.25 -17.92
CA VAL A 4 -7.34 -14.83 -18.19
C VAL A 4 -7.85 -14.57 -19.60
N ASN A 5 -8.83 -13.70 -19.75
CA ASN A 5 -9.59 -13.60 -21.00
C ASN A 5 -8.97 -12.61 -22.00
N ASP A 6 -8.42 -11.47 -21.57
CA ASP A 6 -7.73 -10.52 -22.45
C ASP A 6 -6.69 -9.70 -21.64
N LEU A 7 -5.43 -9.73 -22.06
CA LEU A 7 -4.35 -8.85 -21.62
C LEU A 7 -3.62 -8.37 -22.87
N THR A 8 -3.36 -7.07 -22.94
CA THR A 8 -2.38 -6.53 -23.90
C THR A 8 -0.97 -6.98 -23.54
N ILE A 9 -0.04 -6.88 -24.50
CA ILE A 9 1.38 -7.19 -24.27
C ILE A 9 1.93 -6.29 -23.16
N ASP A 10 1.60 -5.00 -23.19
CA ASP A 10 2.06 -4.01 -22.21
C ASP A 10 1.58 -4.34 -20.79
N GLU A 11 0.31 -4.76 -20.64
CA GLU A 11 -0.23 -5.18 -19.34
C GLU A 11 0.42 -6.46 -18.83
N LEU A 12 0.76 -7.39 -19.72
CA LEU A 12 1.47 -8.61 -19.35
C LEU A 12 2.92 -8.30 -18.90
N GLU A 13 3.63 -7.44 -19.64
CA GLU A 13 4.99 -7.01 -19.27
C GLU A 13 5.00 -6.32 -17.91
N TYR A 14 4.05 -5.42 -17.67
CA TYR A 14 3.90 -4.75 -16.37
C TYR A 14 3.65 -5.74 -15.23
N LEU A 15 2.75 -6.72 -15.42
CA LEU A 15 2.47 -7.74 -14.40
C LEU A 15 3.69 -8.62 -14.10
N ILE A 16 4.49 -8.95 -15.12
CA ILE A 16 5.73 -9.71 -14.96
C ILE A 16 6.75 -8.89 -14.17
N GLU A 17 6.94 -7.62 -14.51
CA GLU A 17 7.88 -6.73 -13.81
C GLU A 17 7.52 -6.61 -12.32
N GLN A 18 6.23 -6.37 -12.01
CA GLN A 18 5.77 -6.31 -10.63
C GLN A 18 6.01 -7.63 -9.89
N LYS A 19 5.76 -8.79 -10.53
CA LYS A 19 6.06 -10.09 -9.90
C LYS A 19 7.53 -10.37 -9.72
N ILE A 20 8.40 -9.94 -10.62
CA ILE A 20 9.84 -10.06 -10.42
C ILE A 20 10.28 -9.21 -9.23
N LEU A 21 9.80 -7.96 -9.12
CA LEU A 21 10.09 -7.09 -7.98
C LEU A 21 9.62 -7.69 -6.65
N GLU A 22 8.41 -8.24 -6.60
CA GLU A 22 7.91 -8.96 -5.42
C GLU A 22 8.76 -10.19 -5.06
N VAL A 23 9.25 -10.94 -6.05
CA VAL A 23 10.08 -12.14 -5.85
C VAL A 23 11.48 -11.78 -5.36
N LEU A 24 12.04 -10.65 -5.81
CA LEU A 24 13.34 -10.16 -5.36
C LEU A 24 13.32 -9.72 -3.88
N GLY A 25 12.13 -9.52 -3.31
CA GLY A 25 11.90 -9.31 -1.88
C GLY A 25 11.22 -7.98 -1.59
N ASP A 26 11.06 -7.69 -0.31
CA ASP A 26 10.62 -6.36 0.12
C ASP A 26 11.76 -5.36 -0.18
N PRO A 27 11.55 -4.37 -1.09
CA PRO A 27 12.57 -3.38 -1.42
C PRO A 27 12.99 -2.56 -0.20
N ASP A 28 12.14 -2.49 0.84
CA ASP A 28 12.41 -1.79 2.08
C ASP A 28 13.00 -2.69 3.17
N SER A 29 13.26 -3.98 2.86
CA SER A 29 13.79 -4.95 3.82
C SER A 29 15.15 -4.49 4.37
N GLY A 30 15.22 -4.33 5.69
CA GLY A 30 16.43 -3.92 6.40
C GLY A 30 16.64 -2.40 6.46
N LEU A 31 15.72 -1.61 5.91
CA LEU A 31 15.73 -0.16 6.12
C LEU A 31 15.21 0.19 7.51
N GLU A 32 15.87 1.16 8.14
CA GLU A 32 15.39 1.78 9.37
C GLU A 32 14.55 3.02 9.04
N LEU A 33 13.54 3.28 9.88
CA LEU A 33 12.81 4.55 9.80
C LEU A 33 13.75 5.71 10.16
N ARG A 34 13.63 6.82 9.43
CA ARG A 34 14.29 8.08 9.77
C ARG A 34 13.81 8.57 11.14
N GLU A 35 14.69 9.17 11.93
CA GLU A 35 14.34 9.63 13.29
C GLU A 35 13.19 10.65 13.29
N GLU A 36 13.21 11.60 12.35
CA GLU A 36 12.12 12.56 12.14
C GLU A 36 10.74 11.89 11.94
N PHE A 37 10.71 10.77 11.22
CA PHE A 37 9.50 10.01 10.96
C PHE A 37 9.07 9.22 12.21
N LYS A 38 10.03 8.68 12.98
CA LYS A 38 9.75 8.01 14.25
C LYS A 38 9.13 8.97 15.26
N GLU A 39 9.63 10.20 15.35
CA GLU A 39 9.09 11.25 16.22
C GLU A 39 7.66 11.63 15.85
N GLU A 40 7.42 11.93 14.57
CA GLU A 40 6.08 12.26 14.07
C GLU A 40 5.09 11.10 14.30
N LEU A 41 5.52 9.86 14.06
CA LEU A 41 4.70 8.68 14.28
C LEU A 41 4.33 8.52 15.77
N LYS A 42 5.28 8.72 16.69
CA LYS A 42 5.02 8.69 18.14
C LYS A 42 4.02 9.75 18.57
N GLU A 43 4.13 10.97 18.04
CA GLU A 43 3.18 12.05 18.34
C GLU A 43 1.75 11.69 17.90
N ARG A 44 1.61 11.21 16.66
CA ARG A 44 0.31 10.77 16.11
C ARG A 44 -0.31 9.61 16.88
N LEU A 45 0.50 8.65 17.33
CA LEU A 45 0.03 7.51 18.11
C LEU A 45 -0.40 7.92 19.53
N THR A 46 0.24 8.95 20.09
CA THR A 46 -0.12 9.48 21.41
C THR A 46 -1.45 10.24 21.39
N ASN A 47 -1.79 10.87 20.25
CA ASN A 47 -3.05 11.55 20.05
C ASN A 47 -3.84 10.92 18.88
N PRO A 48 -4.40 9.71 19.07
CA PRO A 48 -5.03 8.97 17.99
C PRO A 48 -6.16 9.80 17.37
N SER A 49 -6.09 10.00 16.07
CA SER A 49 -7.12 10.69 15.32
C SER A 49 -8.47 10.02 15.53
N LYS A 50 -9.55 10.82 15.56
CA LYS A 50 -10.91 10.30 15.63
C LYS A 50 -11.13 9.36 14.45
N LYS A 51 -11.37 8.09 14.76
CA LYS A 51 -11.80 7.11 13.76
C LYS A 51 -13.25 7.41 13.42
N VAL A 52 -13.56 7.40 12.13
CA VAL A 52 -14.92 7.48 11.60
C VAL A 52 -15.28 6.11 11.01
N SER A 53 -16.55 5.73 11.09
CA SER A 53 -17.01 4.48 10.49
C SER A 53 -17.00 4.58 8.96
N HIS A 54 -16.93 3.43 8.28
CA HIS A 54 -17.03 3.38 6.82
C HIS A 54 -18.34 4.05 6.33
N ASP A 55 -19.46 3.75 6.98
CA ASP A 55 -20.76 4.35 6.66
C ASP A 55 -20.76 5.87 6.77
N GLU A 56 -20.07 6.42 7.78
CA GLU A 56 -19.94 7.87 7.96
C GLU A 56 -19.10 8.52 6.86
N VAL A 57 -18.06 7.84 6.38
CA VAL A 57 -17.24 8.30 5.25
C VAL A 57 -18.07 8.34 3.97
N ILE A 58 -18.80 7.26 3.66
CA ILE A 58 -19.67 7.18 2.49
C ILE A 58 -20.71 8.30 2.51
N LYS A 59 -21.31 8.59 3.67
CA LYS A 59 -22.29 9.70 3.79
C LYS A 59 -21.69 11.08 3.51
N ARG A 60 -20.40 11.30 3.79
CA ARG A 60 -19.75 12.62 3.67
C ARG A 60 -19.15 12.86 2.29
N LEU A 61 -18.61 11.82 1.66
CA LEU A 61 -17.76 11.92 0.46
C LEU A 61 -18.30 11.13 -0.74
N GLY A 62 -19.29 10.26 -0.52
CA GLY A 62 -19.95 9.47 -1.55
C GLY A 62 -21.11 10.20 -2.22
#